data_AF-A0A2S5V0K9-F1
#
_entry.id   AF-A0A2S5V0K9-F1
#
_cell.length_a   1.000
_cell.length_b   1.000
_cell.length_c   1.000
_cell.angle_alpha   90.00
_cell.angle_beta   90.00
_cell.angle_gamma   90.00
#
_symmetry.space_group_name_H-M   'P 1'
#
loop_
_entity.id
_entity.type
_entity.pdbx_description
1 polymer ?
#
loop_
_entity_poly.entity_id
_entity_poly.type
_entity_poly.pdbx_seq_one_letter_code
_entity_poly.pdbx_strand_id
1 'polypeptide(L)'
;METIEYPRSAAAAKNSTNWERIGWAFMRVSGVLLVILIFGHLFTNLMVGQGVAAIDFAFVAGKMADPFWVVWDTLMLVLAFIHGANGMRTIINDYVSKASTRRALQVTLFIVTTVLIVLGLLVIYTFDPCPANGAAENLPSFCSA
;
A
#
# COMPACT_ATOMS: atom_id res chain seq x y z
N MET A 1 -34.39 5.27 -10.76
CA MET A 1 -35.36 4.17 -10.75
C MET A 1 -34.60 2.95 -10.28
N GLU A 2 -34.73 2.60 -9.00
CA GLU A 2 -34.15 1.38 -8.45
C GLU A 2 -35.11 0.25 -8.85
N THR A 3 -34.66 -0.62 -9.74
CA THR A 3 -35.47 -1.74 -10.23
C THR A 3 -35.48 -2.80 -9.14
N ILE A 4 -36.54 -2.82 -8.31
CA ILE A 4 -36.76 -3.92 -7.39
C ILE A 4 -37.01 -5.18 -8.22
N GLU A 5 -36.14 -6.17 -8.04
CA GLU A 5 -36.26 -7.43 -8.76
C GLU A 5 -37.50 -8.19 -8.28
N TYR A 6 -38.30 -8.70 -9.20
CA TYR A 6 -39.53 -9.42 -8.85
C TYR A 6 -39.21 -10.68 -8.03
N PRO A 7 -39.97 -10.98 -6.97
CA PRO A 7 -39.80 -12.21 -6.21
C PRO A 7 -40.03 -13.42 -7.14
N ARG A 8 -39.06 -14.36 -7.17
CA ARG A 8 -39.00 -15.54 -8.06
C ARG A 8 -38.54 -15.29 -9.51
N SER A 9 -37.88 -14.17 -9.78
CA SER A 9 -37.06 -14.04 -11.00
C SER A 9 -35.99 -15.13 -11.04
N ALA A 10 -35.77 -15.73 -12.21
CA ALA A 10 -34.71 -16.71 -12.39
C ALA A 10 -33.36 -16.03 -12.21
N ALA A 11 -32.53 -16.54 -11.30
CA ALA A 11 -31.17 -16.02 -11.11
C ALA A 11 -30.43 -16.06 -12.45
N ALA A 12 -29.92 -14.91 -12.90
CA ALA A 12 -29.17 -14.81 -14.15
C ALA A 12 -28.00 -15.82 -14.16
N ALA A 13 -27.88 -16.60 -15.23
CA ALA A 13 -26.81 -17.58 -15.40
C ALA A 13 -25.45 -16.86 -15.38
N LYS A 14 -24.71 -16.99 -14.28
CA LYS A 14 -23.47 -16.24 -14.04
C LYS A 14 -22.26 -17.00 -14.57
N ASN A 15 -22.02 -16.93 -15.87
CA ASN A 15 -20.77 -17.35 -16.50
C ASN A 15 -19.76 -16.20 -16.50
N SER A 16 -19.27 -15.81 -15.32
CA SER A 16 -18.21 -14.81 -15.20
C SER A 16 -17.15 -15.22 -14.20
N THR A 17 -15.90 -14.84 -14.48
CA THR A 17 -14.78 -14.94 -13.54
C THR A 17 -15.23 -14.43 -12.18
N ASN A 18 -15.07 -15.26 -11.13
CA ASN A 18 -15.52 -14.91 -9.79
C ASN A 18 -14.52 -13.94 -9.14
N TRP A 19 -14.58 -12.68 -9.57
CA TRP A 19 -13.74 -11.57 -9.07
C TRP A 19 -13.83 -11.40 -7.56
N GLU A 20 -14.99 -11.69 -6.96
CA GLU A 20 -15.17 -11.66 -5.51
C GLU A 20 -14.38 -12.77 -4.82
N ARG A 21 -14.32 -13.98 -5.40
CA ARG A 21 -13.46 -15.06 -4.88
C ARG A 21 -11.98 -14.71 -4.99
N ILE A 22 -11.55 -14.10 -6.09
CA ILE A 22 -10.16 -13.64 -6.28
C ILE A 22 -9.82 -12.55 -5.26
N GLY A 23 -10.67 -11.53 -5.13
CA GLY A 23 -10.49 -10.45 -4.17
C GLY A 23 -10.46 -10.94 -2.73
N TRP A 24 -11.33 -11.88 -2.37
CA TRP A 24 -11.32 -12.51 -1.05
C TRP A 24 -10.01 -13.27 -0.79
N ALA A 25 -9.56 -14.09 -1.74
CA ALA A 25 -8.31 -14.84 -1.61
C ALA A 25 -7.11 -13.88 -1.47
N PHE A 26 -7.08 -12.81 -2.29
CA PHE A 26 -6.07 -11.75 -2.18
C PHE A 26 -6.03 -11.16 -0.77
N MET A 27 -7.18 -10.78 -0.18
CA MET A 27 -7.21 -10.20 1.16
C MET A 27 -6.64 -11.14 2.23
N ARG A 28 -6.81 -12.46 2.10
CA ARG A 28 -6.27 -13.41 3.10
C ARG A 28 -4.78 -13.62 2.95
N VAL A 29 -4.32 -13.85 1.72
CA VAL A 29 -2.91 -14.07 1.44
C VAL A 29 -2.11 -12.80 1.72
N SER A 30 -2.55 -11.65 1.22
CA SER A 30 -1.88 -10.37 1.49
C SER A 30 -1.90 -10.00 2.97
N GLY A 31 -2.99 -10.29 3.71
CA GLY A 31 -3.05 -10.05 5.14
C GLY A 31 -1.97 -10.80 5.92
N VAL A 32 -1.78 -12.10 5.65
CA VAL A 32 -0.72 -12.91 6.30
C VAL A 32 0.67 -12.38 5.95
N LEU A 33 0.93 -12.08 4.68
CA LEU A 33 2.22 -11.51 4.26
C LEU A 33 2.47 -10.14 4.90
N LEU A 34 1.44 -9.29 4.98
CA LEU A 34 1.54 -7.96 5.57
C LEU A 34 1.83 -7.99 7.06
N VAL A 35 1.39 -9.01 7.81
CA VAL A 35 1.80 -9.17 9.21
C VAL A 35 3.33 -9.26 9.29
N ILE A 36 3.97 -10.08 8.46
CA ILE A 36 5.43 -10.22 8.48
C ILE A 36 6.09 -8.90 8.03
N LEU A 37 5.64 -8.34 6.91
CA LEU A 37 6.22 -7.13 6.31
C LEU A 37 6.12 -5.92 7.24
N ILE A 38 4.92 -5.64 7.76
CA ILE A 38 4.65 -4.49 8.62
C ILE A 38 5.36 -4.65 9.96
N PHE A 39 5.29 -5.82 10.61
CA PHE A 39 5.97 -5.99 11.90
C PHE A 39 7.49 -5.93 11.76
N GLY A 40 8.08 -6.50 10.71
CA GLY A 40 9.52 -6.34 10.45
C GLY A 40 9.90 -4.88 10.20
N HIS A 41 9.08 -4.15 9.44
CA HIS A 41 9.27 -2.71 9.22
C HIS A 41 9.17 -1.92 10.53
N LEU A 42 8.11 -2.11 11.32
CA LEU A 42 7.95 -1.42 12.60
C LEU A 42 9.04 -1.80 13.60
N PHE A 43 9.41 -3.08 13.70
CA PHE A 43 10.43 -3.54 14.63
C PHE A 43 11.79 -2.91 14.32
N THR A 44 12.21 -2.90 13.05
CA THR A 44 13.52 -2.35 12.64
C THR A 44 13.60 -0.84 12.82
N ASN A 45 12.49 -0.13 12.65
CA ASN A 45 12.45 1.33 12.80
C ASN A 45 12.20 1.79 14.25
N LEU A 46 11.51 0.99 15.08
CA LEU A 46 11.07 1.43 16.42
C LEU A 46 11.82 0.77 17.58
N MET A 47 12.23 -0.50 17.44
CA MET A 47 12.73 -1.31 18.56
C MET A 47 14.24 -1.54 18.55
N VAL A 48 14.90 -1.30 17.41
CA VAL A 48 16.34 -1.50 17.24
C VAL A 48 17.08 -0.16 17.37
N GLY A 49 18.32 -0.19 17.84
CA GLY A 49 19.18 1.00 17.89
C GLY A 49 18.66 2.05 18.88
N GLN A 50 18.35 3.25 18.38
CA GLN A 50 17.75 4.34 19.18
C GLN A 50 16.26 4.54 18.86
N GLY A 51 15.63 3.59 18.16
CA GLY A 51 14.23 3.69 17.73
C GLY A 51 13.99 4.88 16.81
N VAL A 52 12.84 5.54 16.94
CA VAL A 52 12.40 6.66 16.07
C VAL A 52 13.42 7.80 16.04
N ALA A 53 14.16 8.02 17.14
CA ALA A 53 15.13 9.10 17.22
C ALA A 53 16.34 8.92 16.27
N ALA A 54 16.58 7.71 15.77
CA ALA A 54 17.61 7.43 14.77
C ALA A 54 17.13 7.56 13.31
N ILE A 55 15.84 7.83 13.07
CA ILE A 55 15.30 7.89 11.71
C ILE A 55 15.62 9.26 11.11
N ASP A 56 16.72 9.34 10.39
CA ASP A 56 17.15 10.50 9.60
C ASP A 56 17.43 10.10 8.13
N PHE A 57 17.97 11.03 7.34
CA PHE A 57 18.33 10.76 5.94
C PHE A 57 19.35 9.62 5.83
N ALA A 58 20.38 9.60 6.68
CA ALA A 58 21.44 8.61 6.60
C ALA A 58 20.93 7.19 6.92
N PHE A 59 20.01 7.07 7.88
CA PHE A 59 19.33 5.82 8.19
C PHE A 59 18.52 5.31 7.00
N VAL A 60 17.70 6.17 6.39
CA VAL A 60 16.89 5.80 5.21
C VAL A 60 17.81 5.43 4.04
N ALA A 61 18.86 6.22 3.79
CA ALA A 61 19.82 5.97 2.73
C ALA A 61 20.57 4.65 2.91
N GLY A 62 20.91 4.28 4.15
CA GLY A 62 21.47 2.98 4.46
C GLY A 62 20.54 1.82 4.08
N LYS A 63 19.24 1.95 4.36
CA LYS A 63 18.24 0.95 3.93
C LYS A 63 18.08 0.92 2.41
N MET A 64 17.97 2.09 1.77
CA MET A 64 17.78 2.19 0.31
C MET A 64 19.01 1.75 -0.50
N ALA A 65 20.20 1.72 0.11
CA ALA A 65 21.41 1.18 -0.51
C ALA A 65 21.45 -0.37 -0.52
N ASP A 66 20.62 -1.04 0.29
CA ASP A 66 20.54 -2.50 0.36
C ASP A 66 19.30 -3.02 -0.40
N PRO A 67 19.48 -3.83 -1.46
CA PRO A 67 18.38 -4.37 -2.26
C PRO A 67 17.33 -5.13 -1.46
N PHE A 68 17.69 -5.72 -0.32
CA PHE A 68 16.74 -6.42 0.54
C PHE A 68 15.62 -5.49 1.01
N TRP A 69 15.96 -4.29 1.50
CA TRP A 69 14.96 -3.33 1.99
C TRP A 69 14.16 -2.70 0.86
N VAL A 70 14.77 -2.48 -0.30
CA VAL A 70 14.07 -2.00 -1.51
C VAL A 70 12.95 -2.97 -1.90
N VAL A 71 13.23 -4.27 -1.94
CA VAL A 71 12.22 -5.30 -2.22
C VAL A 71 11.18 -5.37 -1.10
N TRP A 72 11.62 -5.35 0.16
CA TRP A 72 10.73 -5.40 1.33
C TRP A 72 9.71 -4.26 1.33
N ASP A 73 10.20 -3.01 1.21
CA ASP A 73 9.36 -1.82 1.24
C ASP A 73 8.51 -1.70 -0.03
N THR A 74 8.99 -2.17 -1.20
CA THR A 74 8.16 -2.26 -2.43
C THR A 74 6.98 -3.22 -2.24
N LEU A 75 7.24 -4.44 -1.74
CA LEU A 75 6.20 -5.42 -1.50
C LEU A 75 5.20 -4.91 -0.47
N MET A 76 5.69 -4.34 0.64
CA MET A 76 4.85 -3.77 1.67
C MET A 76 3.99 -2.62 1.14
N LEU A 77 4.57 -1.67 0.38
CA LEU A 77 3.86 -0.54 -0.22
C LEU A 77 2.68 -1.02 -1.07
N VAL A 78 2.95 -1.88 -2.04
CA VAL A 78 1.94 -2.33 -3.01
C VAL A 78 0.87 -3.18 -2.31
N LEU A 79 1.29 -4.15 -1.49
CA LEU A 79 0.35 -5.03 -0.79
C LEU A 79 -0.51 -4.23 0.20
N ALA A 80 0.08 -3.31 0.99
CA ALA A 80 -0.65 -2.56 2.00
C ALA A 80 -1.68 -1.62 1.37
N PHE A 81 -1.30 -0.88 0.32
CA PHE A 81 -2.24 0.03 -0.35
C PHE A 81 -3.36 -0.72 -1.06
N ILE A 82 -3.08 -1.82 -1.77
CA ILE A 82 -4.13 -2.59 -2.45
C ILE A 82 -5.01 -3.32 -1.43
N HIS A 83 -4.45 -3.88 -0.36
CA HIS A 83 -5.21 -4.51 0.74
C HIS A 83 -6.12 -3.50 1.43
N GLY A 84 -5.56 -2.34 1.81
CA GLY A 84 -6.32 -1.24 2.42
C GLY A 84 -7.42 -0.73 1.50
N ALA A 85 -7.14 -0.53 0.20
CA ALA A 85 -8.12 -0.06 -0.77
C ALA A 85 -9.26 -1.07 -0.97
N ASN A 86 -8.97 -2.37 -1.05
CA ASN A 86 -10.02 -3.39 -1.13
C ASN A 86 -10.89 -3.43 0.14
N GLY A 87 -10.29 -3.31 1.32
CA GLY A 87 -11.04 -3.20 2.58
C GLY A 87 -11.93 -1.94 2.62
N MET A 88 -11.37 -0.79 2.24
CA MET A 88 -12.12 0.47 2.17
C MET A 88 -13.24 0.43 1.13
N ARG A 89 -13.06 -0.25 -0.01
CA ARG A 89 -14.13 -0.46 -1.00
C ARG A 89 -15.32 -1.19 -0.36
N THR A 90 -15.07 -2.24 0.42
CA THR A 90 -16.12 -2.97 1.15
C THR A 90 -16.84 -2.04 2.13
N ILE A 91 -16.09 -1.30 2.96
CA ILE A 91 -16.67 -0.33 3.91
C ILE A 91 -17.53 0.71 3.19
N ILE A 92 -17.05 1.29 2.08
CA ILE A 92 -17.81 2.27 1.30
C ILE A 92 -19.11 1.67 0.75
N ASN A 93 -19.07 0.42 0.28
CA ASN A 93 -20.27 -0.25 -0.23
C ASN A 93 -21.30 -0.53 0.87
N ASP A 94 -20.85 -0.89 2.07
CA ASP A 94 -21.72 -1.29 3.17
C ASP A 94 -22.31 -0.09 3.91
N TYR A 95 -21.58 1.02 4.02
CA TYR A 95 -21.97 2.17 4.84
C TYR A 95 -22.51 3.37 4.07
N VAL A 96 -22.30 3.47 2.74
CA VAL A 96 -22.73 4.64 1.96
C VAL A 96 -23.98 4.33 1.15
N SER A 97 -25.13 4.80 1.63
CA SER A 97 -26.44 4.57 1.01
C SER A 97 -26.64 5.34 -0.30
N LYS A 98 -26.26 6.63 -0.35
CA LYS A 98 -26.44 7.48 -1.53
C LYS A 98 -25.50 7.06 -2.66
N ALA A 99 -26.07 6.59 -3.78
CA ALA A 99 -25.33 6.05 -4.92
C ALA A 99 -24.28 7.03 -5.50
N SER A 100 -24.60 8.33 -5.60
CA SER A 100 -23.66 9.34 -6.10
C SER A 100 -22.45 9.50 -5.18
N THR A 101 -22.67 9.53 -3.87
CA THR A 101 -21.62 9.65 -2.86
C THR A 101 -20.74 8.40 -2.83
N ARG A 102 -21.36 7.22 -2.87
CA ARG A 102 -20.64 5.94 -2.95
C ARG A 102 -19.72 5.88 -4.16
N ARG A 103 -20.23 6.28 -5.34
CA ARG A 103 -19.44 6.35 -6.58
C ARG A 103 -18.29 7.35 -6.46
N ALA A 104 -18.54 8.54 -5.95
CA ALA A 104 -17.50 9.56 -5.76
C ALA A 104 -16.38 9.04 -4.84
N LEU A 105 -16.73 8.43 -3.70
CA LEU A 105 -15.77 7.87 -2.75
C LEU A 105 -14.94 6.73 -3.36
N GLN A 106 -15.56 5.85 -4.16
CA GLN A 106 -14.83 4.78 -4.85
C GLN A 106 -13.85 5.32 -5.89
N VAL A 107 -14.24 6.34 -6.65
CA VAL A 107 -13.34 7.01 -7.62
C VAL A 107 -12.19 7.68 -6.88
N THR A 108 -12.47 8.43 -5.80
CA THR A 108 -11.43 9.05 -4.98
C THR A 108 -10.48 8.01 -4.40
N LEU A 109 -11.00 6.92 -3.84
CA LEU A 109 -10.20 5.83 -3.30
C LEU A 109 -9.25 5.24 -4.35
N PHE A 110 -9.76 4.99 -5.56
CA PHE A 110 -8.96 4.49 -6.67
C PHE A 110 -7.84 5.47 -7.05
N ILE A 111 -8.16 6.76 -7.20
CA ILE A 111 -7.18 7.80 -7.56
C ILE A 111 -6.11 7.90 -6.47
N VAL A 112 -6.50 8.06 -5.21
CA VAL A 112 -5.56 8.23 -4.09
C VAL A 112 -4.65 7.01 -3.95
N THR A 113 -5.21 5.80 -4.01
CA THR A 113 -4.42 4.57 -3.92
C THR A 113 -3.40 4.48 -5.05
N THR A 114 -3.81 4.79 -6.28
CA THR A 114 -2.93 4.76 -7.45
C THR A 114 -1.81 5.80 -7.33
N VAL A 115 -2.16 7.03 -6.96
CA VAL A 115 -1.19 8.12 -6.79
C VAL A 115 -0.18 7.77 -5.70
N LEU A 116 -0.62 7.26 -4.55
CA LEU A 116 0.29 6.92 -3.44
C LEU A 116 1.20 5.74 -3.77
N ILE A 117 0.70 4.72 -4.49
CA ILE A 117 1.56 3.63 -4.97
C ILE A 117 2.60 4.17 -5.96
N VAL A 118 2.19 4.94 -6.96
CA VAL A 118 3.13 5.50 -7.97
C VAL A 118 4.15 6.41 -7.31
N LEU A 119 3.72 7.31 -6.43
CA LEU A 119 4.62 8.21 -5.70
C LEU A 119 5.59 7.41 -4.82
N GLY A 120 5.11 6.41 -4.09
CA GLY A 120 5.97 5.56 -3.26
C GLY A 120 6.99 4.77 -4.09
N LEU A 121 6.58 4.22 -5.25
CA LEU A 121 7.49 3.54 -6.16
C LEU A 121 8.52 4.51 -6.75
N LEU A 122 8.12 5.72 -7.13
CA LEU A 122 9.06 6.76 -7.56
C LEU A 122 10.08 7.03 -6.45
N VAL A 123 9.63 7.27 -5.23
CA VAL A 123 10.53 7.48 -4.08
C VAL A 123 11.49 6.30 -3.91
N ILE A 124 11.02 5.06 -3.88
CA ILE A 124 11.89 3.88 -3.66
C ILE A 124 12.93 3.73 -4.78
N TYR A 125 12.53 3.86 -6.05
CA TYR A 125 13.40 3.53 -7.18
C TYR A 125 14.21 4.71 -7.72
N THR A 126 13.87 5.94 -7.34
CA THR A 126 14.64 7.14 -7.71
C THR A 126 15.34 7.80 -6.53
N PHE A 127 15.32 7.17 -5.35
CA PHE A 127 16.11 7.64 -4.21
C PHE A 127 17.59 7.45 -4.50
N ASP A 128 18.37 8.51 -4.33
CA ASP A 128 19.82 8.47 -4.37
C ASP A 128 20.35 8.46 -2.93
N PRO A 129 20.99 7.36 -2.47
CA PRO A 129 21.62 7.31 -1.15
C PRO A 129 22.77 8.29 -0.96
N CYS A 130 23.39 8.76 -2.05
CA CYS A 130 24.55 9.65 -2.04
C CYS A 130 24.35 10.83 -3.01
N PRO A 131 23.38 11.72 -2.74
CA PRO A 131 23.09 12.83 -3.64
C PRO A 131 24.24 13.83 -3.68
N ALA A 132 24.64 14.25 -4.88
CA ALA A 132 25.79 15.13 -5.12
C ALA A 132 25.71 16.50 -4.41
N ASN A 133 24.50 16.97 -4.06
CA ASN A 133 24.28 18.25 -3.36
C ASN A 133 23.87 18.05 -1.89
N GLY A 134 24.07 16.86 -1.33
CA GLY A 134 23.76 16.57 0.07
C GLY A 134 24.72 17.26 1.03
N ALA A 135 24.20 17.82 2.13
CA ALA A 135 25.03 18.36 3.19
C ALA A 135 25.79 17.21 3.88
N ALA A 136 27.12 17.32 3.96
CA ALA A 136 28.01 16.22 4.36
C ALA A 136 27.70 15.63 5.73
N GLU A 137 27.17 16.43 6.66
CA GLU A 137 26.76 16.01 8.00
C GLU A 137 25.53 15.07 8.01
N ASN A 138 24.75 15.04 6.94
CA ASN A 138 23.55 14.22 6.80
C ASN A 138 23.76 13.00 5.89
N LEU A 139 24.94 12.86 5.28
CA LEU A 139 25.23 11.77 4.37
C LEU A 139 25.74 10.54 5.12
N PRO A 140 25.37 9.32 4.69
CA PRO A 140 25.97 8.10 5.21
C PRO A 140 27.50 8.06 5.02
N SER A 141 28.21 7.43 5.95
CA SER A 141 29.66 7.30 5.92
C SER A 141 30.22 6.50 4.73
N PHE A 142 29.37 5.77 4.02
CA PHE A 142 29.75 5.03 2.81
C PHE A 142 29.68 5.87 1.54
N CYS A 143 29.09 7.07 1.58
CA CYS A 143 29.12 7.98 0.46
C CYS A 143 30.54 8.57 0.34
N SER A 144 31.15 8.44 -0.84
CA SER A 144 32.40 9.14 -1.13
C SER A 144 32.14 10.64 -1.14
N ALA A 145 32.89 11.39 -0.33
CA ALA A 145 32.89 12.85 -0.34
C ALA A 145 33.31 13.42 -1.70
#